data_AF-A0A2N6VGX8-F1
#
_entry.id   AF-A0A2N6VGX8-F1
#
_cell.length_a   1.000
_cell.length_b   1.000
_cell.length_c   1.000
_cell.angle_alpha   90.00
_cell.angle_beta   90.00
_cell.angle_gamma   90.00
#
_symmetry.space_group_name_H-M   'P 1'
#
loop_
_entity.id
_entity.type
_entity.pdbx_description
1 polymer ?
#
loop_
_entity_poly.entity_id
_entity_poly.type
_entity_poly.pdbx_seq_one_letter_code
_entity_poly.pdbx_strand_id
1 'polypeptide(L)'
;QAAEARKDFPWQHPDIRQPLGVDFVDESEVLSPADYVNHIDKHAFDVPFVCGATNLGEALRRINEGAAMIRSKGEAGTGDVSEATKHIRTLNREINEIAALYENAP
;
A
#
# COMPACT_ATOMS: atom_id res chain seq x y z
N GLN A 1 -17.76 3.47 -1.38
CA GLN A 1 -17.11 3.58 -2.71
C GLN A 1 -15.61 3.80 -2.51
N ALA A 2 -14.74 3.25 -3.36
CA ALA A 2 -13.29 3.46 -3.28
C ALA A 2 -12.86 4.75 -4.01
N ALA A 3 -11.92 5.52 -3.46
CA ALA A 3 -11.19 6.53 -4.22
C ALA A 3 -9.78 6.03 -4.55
N GLU A 4 -9.30 6.32 -5.75
CA GLU A 4 -7.90 6.14 -6.13
C GLU A 4 -7.17 7.48 -5.97
N ALA A 5 -6.14 7.52 -5.13
CA ALA A 5 -5.32 8.69 -4.88
C ALA A 5 -3.92 8.49 -5.48
N ARG A 6 -3.37 9.57 -6.05
CA ARG A 6 -1.96 9.59 -6.44
C ARG A 6 -1.10 9.51 -5.19
N LYS A 7 0.04 8.82 -5.29
CA LYS A 7 1.08 8.87 -4.27
C LYS A 7 1.43 10.32 -3.94
N ASP A 8 1.34 10.64 -2.65
CA ASP A 8 1.58 11.95 -2.05
C ASP A 8 0.79 13.14 -2.65
N PHE A 9 -0.44 12.89 -3.10
CA PHE A 9 -1.36 13.96 -3.51
C PHE A 9 -1.60 14.93 -2.33
N PRO A 10 -1.76 16.27 -2.57
CA PRO A 10 -1.78 17.32 -1.53
C PRO A 10 -3.02 17.33 -0.62
N TRP A 11 -3.52 16.17 -0.20
CA TRP A 11 -4.53 16.02 0.85
C TRP A 11 -4.01 16.42 2.24
N GLN A 12 -2.70 16.63 2.40
CA GLN A 12 -2.10 17.06 3.68
C GLN A 12 -2.38 18.54 4.01
N HIS A 13 -3.04 19.31 3.13
CA HIS A 13 -3.40 20.69 3.42
C HIS A 13 -4.59 20.74 4.41
N PRO A 14 -4.53 21.53 5.49
CA PRO A 14 -5.56 21.56 6.56
C PRO A 14 -6.98 21.95 6.08
N ASP A 15 -7.07 22.56 4.89
CA ASP A 15 -8.31 22.98 4.24
C ASP A 15 -8.93 21.89 3.34
N ILE A 16 -8.19 20.81 3.05
CA ILE A 16 -8.63 19.69 2.21
C ILE A 16 -8.65 18.43 3.06
N ARG A 17 -9.60 18.34 3.99
CA ARG A 17 -9.78 17.15 4.82
C ARG A 17 -10.68 16.14 4.15
N GLN A 18 -10.06 15.04 3.72
CA GLN A 18 -10.62 13.77 3.28
C GLN A 18 -11.51 13.82 2.02
N PRO A 19 -11.35 12.85 1.10
CA PRO A 19 -12.33 12.65 0.04
C PRO A 19 -13.71 12.33 0.65
N LEU A 20 -14.66 13.23 0.49
CA LEU A 20 -16.02 13.07 1.04
C LEU A 20 -16.71 11.85 0.41
N GLY A 21 -17.19 10.94 1.25
CA GLY A 21 -18.06 9.83 0.83
C GLY A 21 -17.36 8.57 0.32
N VAL A 22 -16.06 8.40 0.57
CA VAL A 22 -15.34 7.16 0.24
C VAL A 22 -15.04 6.32 1.47
N ASP A 23 -15.11 4.99 1.31
CA ASP A 23 -14.91 4.03 2.40
C ASP A 23 -13.43 3.73 2.63
N PHE A 24 -12.62 3.87 1.58
CA PHE A 24 -11.17 3.69 1.60
C PHE A 24 -10.51 4.44 0.45
N VAL A 25 -9.22 4.74 0.63
CA VAL A 25 -8.36 5.38 -0.37
C VAL A 25 -7.29 4.39 -0.82
N ASP A 26 -7.18 4.12 -2.12
CA ASP A 26 -6.05 3.37 -2.70
C ASP A 26 -4.95 4.36 -3.09
N GLU A 27 -3.82 4.33 -2.38
CA GLU A 27 -2.63 5.09 -2.75
C GLU A 27 -1.88 4.34 -3.87
N SER A 28 -2.34 4.58 -5.10
CA SER A 28 -2.01 3.78 -6.25
C SER A 28 -0.73 4.23 -6.94
N GLU A 29 0.18 3.28 -7.17
CA GLU A 29 1.34 3.40 -8.04
C GLU A 29 1.01 3.49 -9.53
N VAL A 30 -0.24 3.19 -9.92
CA VAL A 30 -0.70 3.25 -11.33
C VAL A 30 -0.82 4.69 -11.80
N LEU A 31 -1.11 5.59 -10.86
CA LEU A 31 -1.16 7.02 -11.12
C LEU A 31 0.24 7.62 -11.03
N SER A 32 0.50 8.65 -11.85
CA SER A 32 1.77 9.39 -11.80
C SER A 32 2.02 9.91 -10.37
N PRO A 33 3.18 9.61 -9.76
CA PRO A 33 3.49 10.07 -8.41
C PRO A 33 3.52 11.59 -8.33
N ALA A 34 2.99 12.16 -7.25
CA ALA A 34 3.16 13.58 -6.94
C ALA A 34 4.51 13.85 -6.23
N ASP A 35 4.96 12.89 -5.41
CA ASP A 35 6.32 12.80 -4.87
C ASP A 35 6.92 11.42 -5.21
N TYR A 36 8.20 11.39 -5.58
CA TYR A 36 8.97 10.18 -5.87
C TYR A 36 9.68 9.62 -4.63
N VAL A 37 9.79 10.41 -3.57
CA VAL A 37 10.55 10.09 -2.35
C VAL A 37 9.61 9.67 -1.23
N ASN A 38 8.56 10.45 -0.97
CA ASN A 38 7.67 10.24 0.16
C ASN A 38 6.32 9.63 -0.25
N HIS A 39 5.68 8.97 0.71
CA HIS A 39 4.30 8.50 0.61
C HIS A 39 3.44 9.32 1.57
N ILE A 40 2.12 9.31 1.38
CA ILE A 40 1.18 10.02 2.26
C ILE A 40 1.36 9.53 3.71
N ASP A 41 1.45 10.43 4.69
CA ASP A 41 1.28 10.09 6.09
C ASP A 41 -0.20 9.78 6.37
N LYS A 42 -0.53 8.49 6.47
CA LYS A 42 -1.92 8.02 6.51
C LYS A 42 -2.52 8.13 7.92
N HIS A 43 -1.67 8.28 8.94
CA HIS A 43 -2.13 8.48 10.32
C HIS A 43 -2.86 9.82 10.51
N ALA A 44 -2.67 10.77 9.58
CA ALA A 44 -3.37 12.05 9.58
C ALA A 44 -4.84 11.97 9.08
N PHE A 45 -5.34 10.78 8.75
CA PHE A 45 -6.65 10.57 8.12
C PHE A 45 -7.50 9.55 8.88
N ASP A 46 -8.82 9.77 8.93
CA ASP A 46 -9.77 8.81 9.50
C ASP A 46 -10.17 7.72 8.49
N VAL A 47 -10.07 8.02 7.19
CA VAL A 47 -10.36 7.07 6.12
C VAL A 47 -9.21 6.06 5.96
N PRO A 48 -9.47 4.75 5.89
CA PRO A 48 -8.43 3.75 5.77
C PRO A 48 -7.77 3.78 4.37
N PHE A 49 -6.46 3.50 4.36
CA PHE A 49 -5.66 3.44 3.12
C PHE A 49 -5.34 2.00 2.71
N VAL A 50 -5.41 1.76 1.40
CA VAL A 50 -4.92 0.55 0.73
C VAL A 50 -3.64 0.92 -0.03
N CYS A 51 -2.58 0.11 0.10
CA CYS A 51 -1.32 0.34 -0.60
C CYS A 51 -0.82 -0.90 -1.35
N GLY A 52 -0.20 -0.68 -2.50
CA GLY A 52 0.49 -1.72 -3.26
C GLY A 52 1.86 -2.09 -2.67
N ALA A 53 2.20 -3.38 -2.64
CA ALA A 53 3.53 -3.89 -2.30
C ALA A 53 3.98 -5.03 -3.23
N THR A 54 5.29 -5.13 -3.44
CA THR A 54 5.95 -6.18 -4.24
C THR A 54 6.66 -7.24 -3.38
N ASN A 55 6.96 -6.90 -2.13
CA ASN A 55 7.65 -7.73 -1.13
C ASN A 55 7.27 -7.28 0.28
N LEU A 56 7.65 -8.05 1.30
CA LEU A 56 7.28 -7.81 2.70
C LEU A 56 7.92 -6.53 3.25
N GLY A 57 9.16 -6.22 2.88
CA GLY A 57 9.80 -4.98 3.31
C GLY A 57 9.04 -3.73 2.86
N GLU A 58 8.52 -3.73 1.63
CA GLU A 58 7.65 -2.68 1.13
C GLU A 58 6.32 -2.63 1.87
N ALA A 59 5.68 -3.79 2.08
CA ALA A 59 4.42 -3.89 2.83
C ALA A 59 4.55 -3.32 4.25
N LEU A 60 5.62 -3.69 4.97
CA LEU A 60 5.87 -3.21 6.34
C LEU A 60 6.11 -1.70 6.39
N ARG A 61 6.80 -1.11 5.39
CA ARG A 61 6.95 0.35 5.30
C ARG A 61 5.60 1.05 5.08
N ARG A 62 4.73 0.51 4.23
CA ARG A 62 3.37 1.06 4.02
C ARG A 62 2.51 0.96 5.26
N ILE A 63 2.57 -0.16 5.99
CA ILE A 63 1.87 -0.33 7.27
C ILE A 63 2.39 0.69 8.30
N ASN A 64 3.72 0.89 8.37
CA ASN A 64 4.32 1.88 9.28
C ASN A 64 3.84 3.31 8.98
N GLU A 65 3.61 3.64 7.70
CA GLU A 65 3.03 4.91 7.27
C GLU A 65 1.50 5.01 7.49
N GLY A 66 0.86 3.95 7.99
CA GLY A 66 -0.57 3.93 8.36
C GLY A 66 -1.50 3.24 7.35
N ALA A 67 -0.98 2.40 6.45
CA ALA A 67 -1.84 1.59 5.56
C ALA A 67 -2.64 0.56 6.37
N ALA A 68 -3.97 0.55 6.17
CA ALA A 68 -4.88 -0.40 6.80
C ALA A 68 -4.97 -1.73 6.04
N MET A 69 -4.62 -1.72 4.74
CA MET A 69 -4.62 -2.90 3.89
C MET A 69 -3.46 -2.85 2.88
N ILE A 70 -2.87 -4.02 2.61
CA ILE A 70 -1.86 -4.21 1.57
C ILE A 70 -2.43 -5.06 0.46
N ARG A 71 -2.23 -4.62 -0.79
CA ARG A 71 -2.49 -5.41 -2.00
C ARG A 71 -1.18 -5.71 -2.73
N SER A 72 -1.11 -6.84 -3.45
CA SER A 72 0.01 -7.07 -4.36
C SER A 72 -0.04 -6.07 -5.51
N LYS A 73 1.13 -5.59 -5.93
CA LYS A 73 1.21 -4.89 -7.22
C LYS A 73 1.07 -5.89 -8.36
N GLY A 74 0.37 -5.49 -9.41
CA GLY A 74 0.36 -6.21 -10.68
C GLY A 74 1.03 -5.38 -11.77
N GLU A 75 0.89 -5.82 -13.01
CA GLU A 75 1.18 -4.99 -14.16
C GLU A 75 -0.13 -4.32 -14.60
N ALA A 76 -0.33 -3.06 -14.21
CA ALA A 76 -1.59 -2.39 -14.43
C ALA A 76 -1.88 -2.21 -15.92
N GLY A 77 -3.10 -2.58 -16.35
CA GLY A 77 -3.58 -2.37 -17.71
C GLY A 77 -3.17 -3.43 -18.75
N THR A 78 -2.41 -4.47 -18.39
CA THR A 78 -1.99 -5.52 -19.36
C THR A 78 -2.90 -6.76 -19.35
N GLY A 79 -3.63 -6.99 -18.27
CA GLY A 79 -4.42 -8.20 -18.07
C GLY A 79 -3.57 -9.45 -17.76
N ASP A 80 -2.24 -9.31 -17.66
CA ASP A 80 -1.35 -10.38 -17.21
C ASP A 80 -1.31 -10.42 -15.67
N VAL A 81 -1.52 -11.61 -15.12
CA VAL A 81 -1.52 -11.89 -13.69
C VAL A 81 -0.17 -12.39 -13.17
N SER A 82 0.82 -12.55 -14.04
CA SER A 82 2.14 -13.11 -13.72
C SER A 82 2.87 -12.32 -12.64
N GLU A 83 2.97 -11.00 -12.77
CA GLU A 83 3.63 -10.14 -11.78
C GLU A 83 2.86 -10.08 -10.45
N ALA A 84 1.53 -10.03 -10.48
CA ALA A 84 0.72 -10.11 -9.26
C ALA A 84 0.95 -11.44 -8.51
N THR A 85 1.00 -12.56 -9.25
CA THR A 85 1.26 -13.89 -8.69
C THR A 85 2.66 -13.97 -8.07
N LYS A 86 3.66 -13.41 -8.74
CA LYS A 86 5.04 -13.34 -8.25
C LYS A 86 5.17 -12.53 -6.96
N HIS A 87 4.49 -11.38 -6.86
CA HIS A 87 4.51 -10.54 -5.66
C HIS A 87 3.78 -11.22 -4.48
N ILE A 88 2.61 -11.81 -4.70
CA ILE A 88 1.89 -12.56 -3.65
C ILE A 88 2.73 -13.73 -3.13
N ARG A 89 3.39 -14.48 -4.02
CA ARG A 89 4.28 -15.59 -3.62
C ARG A 89 5.48 -15.11 -2.82
N THR A 90 6.08 -13.99 -3.23
CA THR A 90 7.21 -13.37 -2.52
C THR A 90 6.80 -12.94 -1.11
N LEU A 91 5.68 -12.22 -0.98
CA LEU A 91 5.12 -11.80 0.30
C LEU A 91 4.86 -12.98 1.24
N ASN A 92 4.13 -13.99 0.78
CA ASN A 92 3.80 -15.16 1.59
C ASN A 92 5.04 -15.95 2.02
N ARG A 93 6.04 -16.07 1.14
CA ARG A 93 7.32 -16.71 1.47
C ARG A 93 8.03 -15.96 2.61
N GLU A 94 8.21 -14.66 2.46
CA GLU A 94 8.93 -13.84 3.45
C GLU A 94 8.20 -13.81 4.81
N ILE A 95 6.86 -13.79 4.80
CA ILE A 95 6.06 -13.92 6.04
C ILE A 95 6.33 -15.26 6.72
N ASN A 96 6.29 -16.36 5.96
CA ASN A 96 6.52 -17.69 6.51
C ASN A 96 7.95 -17.86 7.02
N GLU A 97 8.95 -17.28 6.35
CA GLU A 97 10.35 -17.27 6.80
C GLU A 97 10.49 -16.58 8.16
N ILE A 98 9.90 -15.38 8.33
CA ILE A 98 9.94 -14.66 9.61
C ILE A 98 9.17 -15.41 10.70
N ALA A 99 8.00 -15.96 10.37
CA ALA A 99 7.21 -16.75 11.32
C ALA A 99 8.00 -17.97 11.83
N ALA A 100 8.68 -18.69 10.93
CA ALA A 100 9.54 -19.81 11.28
C ALA A 100 10.74 -19.37 12.13
N LEU A 101 11.38 -18.24 11.81
CA LEU A 101 12.47 -17.69 12.62
C LEU A 101 12.02 -17.31 14.03
N TYR A 102 10.81 -16.75 14.16
CA TYR A 102 10.22 -16.39 15.44
C TYR A 102 9.88 -17.61 16.29
N GLU A 103 9.29 -18.65 15.69
CA GLU A 103 8.92 -19.88 16.39
C GLU A 103 10.15 -20.66 16.89
N ASN A 104 11.28 -20.58 16.16
CA ASN A 104 12.53 -21.23 16.53
C ASN A 104 13.50 -20.32 17.31
N ALA A 105 13.04 -19.14 17.77
CA ALA A 105 13.85 -18.25 18.58
C ALA A 105 14.11 -18.89 19.97
N PRO A 106 15.37 -18.88 20.46
CA PRO A 106 15.75 -19.51 21.73
C PRO A 106 15.17 -18.81 22.98
#